data_AF-A0A843TJ49-F1
#
_entry.id   AF-A0A843TJ49-F1
#
_cell.length_a   1.000
_cell.length_b   1.000
_cell.length_c   1.000
_cell.angle_alpha   90.00
_cell.angle_beta   90.00
_cell.angle_gamma   90.00
#
_symmetry.space_group_name_H-M   'P 1'
#
loop_
_entity.id
_entity.type
_entity.pdbx_description
1 polymer ?
#
loop_
_entity_poly.entity_id
_entity_poly.type
_entity_poly.pdbx_seq_one_letter_code
_entity_poly.pdbx_strand_id
1 'polypeptide(L)'
;MAEAAEGPAVGPTSVGDSRSPPPSSSPTSVQGQILRFKLFDSAVDEGFWWRLSSLKLDVLGLDQSPIDRLTLLAESLPALSDERSPETSRGNRNRCPVPGILYNTNTMESFHALDKRNLLKMEAEKIFRDLSSGRAEEDCAVLLRFLIISFADLKRWTFHYWFAFPALILNPPATLLSLRPASDVFTPEEADYLSTACNVWRNSSMTAGMPFFLVSISPNAHVTIRPLKDWKACHGDSQKVLVISTSFILSLKRLNYLMFMVMVQLLFGFYDPCHYPSNPGWPLRNFLTFIYLRWKVEKVSFFCYREKHGLADLSLSLVGEALVSVPQDWQEAQFVPQATGWEPNSSGKLMYRTINLKESMDPISLAVAAADLNLKLMKWRALPTLNLAILSNVKCLLLGAGTLGCQVARMLMAWGIRKITLVDNGRVAMSNPLRQSLYELNDCLNGGDMKATAAVNRLKCIFPAVVNSLFSIFLWSVFILPFLDLLIFTELPYRKLQVL
;
A
#
# COMPACT_ATOMS: atom_id res chain seq x y z
N MET A 1 -31.17 -64.02 15.44
CA MET A 1 -32.21 -63.70 14.46
C MET A 1 -31.66 -62.54 13.64
N ALA A 2 -30.89 -62.87 12.60
CA ALA A 2 -31.31 -62.92 11.19
C ALA A 2 -31.13 -61.52 10.56
N GLU A 3 -30.09 -61.30 9.74
CA GLU A 3 -30.04 -61.47 8.26
C GLU A 3 -30.83 -60.35 7.55
N ALA A 4 -30.44 -59.72 6.43
CA ALA A 4 -29.44 -59.91 5.37
C ALA A 4 -29.24 -58.50 4.70
N ALA A 5 -28.45 -58.20 3.66
CA ALA A 5 -27.91 -58.99 2.55
C ALA A 5 -26.79 -58.21 1.80
N GLU A 6 -25.81 -59.00 1.31
CA GLU A 6 -25.17 -58.97 -0.01
C GLU A 6 -24.33 -57.78 -0.54
N GLY A 7 -23.03 -58.08 -0.77
CA GLY A 7 -22.53 -58.21 -2.15
C GLY A 7 -21.46 -57.22 -2.66
N PRO A 8 -20.23 -57.67 -2.97
CA PRO A 8 -19.13 -56.88 -3.55
C PRO A 8 -18.91 -57.15 -5.06
N ALA A 9 -18.16 -56.28 -5.75
CA ALA A 9 -17.58 -56.56 -7.07
C ALA A 9 -16.20 -55.90 -7.26
N VAL A 10 -15.27 -56.67 -7.82
CA VAL A 10 -13.84 -56.39 -7.99
C VAL A 10 -13.51 -56.17 -9.47
N GLY A 11 -12.55 -55.27 -9.73
CA GLY A 11 -11.53 -55.38 -10.80
C GLY A 11 -11.52 -54.25 -11.85
N PRO A 12 -10.44 -54.08 -12.65
CA PRO A 12 -9.08 -54.64 -12.56
C PRO A 12 -7.93 -53.60 -12.72
N THR A 13 -6.71 -54.09 -12.57
CA THR A 13 -5.38 -53.46 -12.74
C THR A 13 -5.05 -52.95 -14.15
N SER A 14 -4.26 -51.87 -14.28
CA SER A 14 -3.45 -51.59 -15.47
C SER A 14 -2.11 -50.89 -15.16
N VAL A 15 -1.13 -51.24 -15.98
CA VAL A 15 0.32 -51.02 -15.93
C VAL A 15 0.75 -49.64 -16.47
N GLY A 16 1.86 -49.10 -15.96
CA GLY A 16 2.88 -48.35 -16.72
C GLY A 16 2.66 -46.85 -16.98
N ASP A 17 3.52 -46.00 -16.42
CA ASP A 17 4.49 -45.17 -17.19
C ASP A 17 5.25 -44.23 -16.25
N SER A 18 6.49 -44.60 -15.91
CA SER A 18 7.49 -43.70 -15.33
C SER A 18 8.06 -42.81 -16.44
N ARG A 19 7.55 -41.58 -16.57
CA ARG A 19 8.16 -40.55 -17.42
C ARG A 19 8.95 -39.57 -16.56
N SER A 20 10.26 -39.57 -16.81
CA SER A 20 11.24 -38.59 -16.36
C SER A 20 10.82 -37.14 -16.75
N PRO A 21 11.21 -36.14 -15.94
CA PRO A 21 10.98 -34.75 -16.29
C PRO A 21 11.84 -34.34 -17.50
N PRO A 22 11.33 -33.48 -18.41
CA PRO A 22 12.10 -33.06 -19.57
C PRO A 22 13.30 -32.19 -19.15
N PRO A 23 14.41 -32.23 -19.92
CA PRO A 23 15.61 -31.50 -19.58
C PRO A 23 15.41 -29.99 -19.75
N SER A 24 16.11 -29.27 -18.87
CA SER A 24 16.36 -27.83 -18.85
C SER A 24 16.34 -27.15 -20.22
N SER A 25 15.43 -26.20 -20.40
CA SER A 25 15.49 -25.21 -21.47
C SER A 25 16.76 -24.37 -21.33
N SER A 26 17.62 -24.43 -22.34
CA SER A 26 18.77 -23.54 -22.51
C SER A 26 18.34 -22.07 -22.59
N PRO A 27 19.16 -21.10 -22.14
CA PRO A 27 18.84 -19.69 -22.24
C PRO A 27 18.89 -19.29 -23.71
N THR A 28 17.71 -19.08 -24.29
CA THR A 28 17.55 -18.60 -25.66
C THR A 28 18.13 -17.19 -25.74
N SER A 29 19.10 -16.95 -26.62
CA SER A 29 19.64 -15.61 -26.86
C SER A 29 18.57 -14.72 -27.48
N VAL A 30 17.99 -13.84 -26.66
CA VAL A 30 16.95 -12.88 -27.03
C VAL A 30 17.56 -11.71 -27.81
N GLN A 31 18.02 -11.93 -29.04
CA GLN A 31 18.49 -10.84 -29.90
C GLN A 31 17.33 -10.21 -30.65
N GLY A 32 17.08 -8.91 -30.43
CA GLY A 32 16.18 -8.10 -31.25
C GLY A 32 14.72 -8.01 -30.77
N GLN A 33 14.42 -8.39 -29.52
CA GLN A 33 13.07 -8.19 -28.96
C GLN A 33 12.92 -6.81 -28.31
N ILE A 34 11.69 -6.28 -28.28
CA ILE A 34 11.36 -5.05 -27.55
C ILE A 34 11.58 -5.28 -26.06
N LEU A 35 12.34 -4.40 -25.41
CA LEU A 35 12.57 -4.45 -23.97
C LEU A 35 11.27 -4.14 -23.22
N ARG A 36 10.77 -5.12 -22.46
CA ARG A 36 9.58 -4.98 -21.62
C ARG A 36 10.00 -4.71 -20.18
N PHE A 37 9.18 -3.94 -19.47
CA PHE A 37 9.44 -3.50 -18.10
C PHE A 37 8.27 -3.86 -17.21
N LYS A 38 8.55 -4.33 -15.99
CA LYS A 38 7.52 -4.55 -14.98
C LYS A 38 7.22 -3.25 -14.25
N LEU A 39 5.96 -2.81 -14.27
CA LEU A 39 5.50 -1.61 -13.55
C LEU A 39 5.65 -1.76 -12.03
N PHE A 40 5.83 -0.64 -11.33
CA PHE A 40 5.74 -0.59 -9.87
C PHE A 40 4.35 -0.99 -9.36
N ASP A 41 4.33 -1.63 -8.20
CA ASP A 41 3.12 -1.88 -7.43
C ASP A 41 3.13 -0.96 -6.19
N SER A 42 2.03 -0.24 -5.95
CA SER A 42 1.88 0.66 -4.81
C SER A 42 1.41 -0.10 -3.57
N ALA A 43 1.96 0.28 -2.41
CA ALA A 43 1.51 -0.13 -1.09
C ALA A 43 1.41 1.13 -0.22
N VAL A 44 0.22 1.40 0.31
CA VAL A 44 -0.04 2.60 1.12
C VAL A 44 -0.34 2.14 2.54
N ASP A 45 0.46 2.63 3.48
CA ASP A 45 0.30 2.36 4.90
C ASP A 45 -0.94 3.07 5.48
N GLU A 46 -1.54 2.51 6.53
CA GLU A 46 -2.69 3.14 7.20
C GLU A 46 -2.33 4.51 7.78
N GLY A 47 -1.11 4.68 8.30
CA GLY A 47 -0.63 5.95 8.85
C GLY A 47 -0.66 7.10 7.83
N PHE A 48 -0.47 6.80 6.55
CA PHE A 48 -0.59 7.80 5.47
C PHE A 48 -2.00 8.40 5.41
N TRP A 49 -3.04 7.56 5.45
CA TRP A 49 -4.44 8.01 5.36
C TRP A 49 -4.89 8.75 6.62
N TRP A 50 -4.42 8.31 7.79
CA TRP A 50 -4.64 9.00 9.04
C TRP A 50 -4.06 10.41 8.97
N ARG A 51 -2.80 10.53 8.53
CA ARG A 51 -2.10 11.80 8.40
C ARG A 51 -2.74 12.72 7.37
N LEU A 52 -3.18 12.19 6.23
CA LEU A 52 -3.93 12.94 5.22
C LEU A 52 -5.24 13.48 5.79
N SER A 53 -5.95 12.67 6.60
CA SER A 53 -7.20 13.06 7.23
C SER A 53 -6.99 14.21 8.22
N SER A 54 -5.98 14.12 9.09
CA SER A 54 -5.63 15.22 10.02
C SER A 54 -5.22 16.48 9.27
N LEU A 55 -4.31 16.37 8.29
CA LEU A 55 -3.88 17.52 7.49
C LEU A 55 -5.05 18.20 6.76
N LYS A 56 -6.00 17.40 6.25
CA LYS A 56 -7.16 17.90 5.53
C LYS A 56 -8.15 18.62 6.45
N LEU A 57 -8.37 18.11 7.66
CA LEU A 57 -9.29 18.72 8.64
C LEU A 57 -8.69 19.93 9.34
N ASP A 58 -7.42 19.86 9.73
CA ASP A 58 -6.81 20.83 10.63
C ASP A 58 -6.15 22.01 9.89
N VAL A 59 -5.68 21.78 8.65
CA VAL A 59 -4.86 22.77 7.90
C VAL A 59 -5.48 23.14 6.56
N LEU A 60 -5.71 22.16 5.69
CA LEU A 60 -6.05 22.44 4.28
C LEU A 60 -7.51 22.90 4.11
N GLY A 61 -8.44 22.37 4.91
CA GLY A 61 -9.86 22.63 4.76
C GLY A 61 -10.35 22.33 3.34
N LEU A 62 -10.80 23.36 2.61
CA LEU A 62 -11.28 23.23 1.23
C LEU A 62 -10.19 23.32 0.16
N ASP A 63 -8.94 23.62 0.53
CA ASP A 63 -7.84 23.74 -0.43
C ASP A 63 -7.59 22.42 -1.17
N GLN A 64 -7.46 22.52 -2.50
CA GLN A 64 -7.18 21.41 -3.42
C GLN A 64 -5.83 21.58 -4.12
N SER A 65 -5.02 22.54 -3.68
CA SER A 65 -3.67 22.74 -4.18
C SER A 65 -2.84 21.46 -4.03
N PRO A 66 -1.99 21.12 -5.02
CA PRO A 66 -1.18 19.92 -4.95
C PRO A 66 -0.17 19.96 -3.81
N ILE A 67 0.11 18.79 -3.23
CA ILE A 67 1.08 18.63 -2.15
C ILE A 67 2.37 18.06 -2.77
N ASP A 68 3.36 18.93 -2.98
CA ASP A 68 4.58 18.66 -3.79
C ASP A 68 5.75 18.00 -3.03
N ARG A 69 5.63 17.79 -1.72
CA ARG A 69 6.72 17.28 -0.85
C ARG A 69 6.48 15.87 -0.33
N LEU A 70 5.86 15.01 -1.13
CA LEU A 70 5.57 13.64 -0.73
C LEU A 70 6.78 12.76 -1.00
N THR A 71 7.52 12.38 0.04
CA THR A 71 8.54 11.33 -0.04
C THR A 71 7.92 9.94 0.17
N LEU A 72 8.51 8.83 -0.29
CA LEU A 72 8.02 7.46 0.00
C LEU A 72 8.22 7.05 1.48
N LEU A 73 7.76 7.88 2.41
CA LEU A 73 7.85 7.67 3.86
C LEU A 73 6.46 7.79 4.49
N ALA A 74 6.21 7.06 5.58
CA ALA A 74 4.99 7.22 6.37
C ALA A 74 4.84 8.66 6.94
N GLU A 75 5.95 9.41 7.00
CA GLU A 75 6.06 10.81 7.43
C GLU A 75 6.02 11.81 6.25
N SER A 76 5.49 11.39 5.10
CA SER A 76 5.54 12.15 3.83
C SER A 76 4.59 13.32 3.68
N LEU A 77 3.71 13.52 4.66
CA LEU A 77 2.81 14.66 4.72
C LEU A 77 3.34 15.64 5.79
N PRO A 78 3.36 16.96 5.52
CA PRO A 78 3.96 17.95 6.40
C PRO A 78 3.52 17.77 7.85
N ALA A 79 4.45 17.87 8.81
CA ALA A 79 4.14 17.81 10.25
C ALA A 79 3.15 18.94 10.65
N LEU A 80 2.32 18.70 11.69
CA LEU A 80 1.33 19.68 12.19
C LEU A 80 2.03 20.73 13.07
N SER A 81 3.27 20.47 13.46
CA SER A 81 4.15 21.37 14.18
C SER A 81 5.03 22.14 13.21
N ASP A 82 5.08 23.45 13.41
CA ASP A 82 5.78 24.50 12.64
C ASP A 82 7.32 24.37 12.59
N GLU A 83 7.87 23.15 12.66
CA GLU A 83 9.29 22.94 12.44
C GLU A 83 9.58 22.95 10.94
N ARG A 84 9.78 24.16 10.43
CA ARG A 84 10.48 24.45 9.18
C ARG A 84 11.95 24.04 9.32
N SER A 85 12.24 22.75 9.38
CA SER A 85 13.55 22.24 9.01
C SER A 85 13.45 21.64 7.61
N PRO A 86 14.29 22.06 6.64
CA PRO A 86 14.46 21.36 5.39
C PRO A 86 15.31 20.11 5.67
N GLU A 87 14.81 19.21 6.51
CA GLU A 87 15.39 17.89 6.56
C GLU A 87 15.01 17.22 5.24
N THR A 88 15.91 17.30 4.26
CA THR A 88 16.03 16.27 3.22
C THR A 88 15.95 14.96 3.96
N SER A 89 14.79 14.29 3.93
CA SER A 89 14.58 13.04 4.65
C SER A 89 15.65 12.08 4.18
N ARG A 90 16.71 11.92 4.99
CA ARG A 90 17.82 11.02 4.65
C ARG A 90 17.20 9.63 4.69
N GLY A 91 17.04 9.05 3.51
CA GLY A 91 16.56 7.68 3.39
C GLY A 91 17.38 6.75 4.26
N ASN A 92 16.79 5.62 4.61
CA ASN A 92 17.55 4.53 5.21
C ASN A 92 17.78 3.43 4.16
N ARG A 93 18.56 2.41 4.51
CA ARG A 93 18.87 1.28 3.61
C ARG A 93 17.65 0.67 2.92
N ASN A 94 16.50 0.65 3.58
CA ASN A 94 15.28 0.02 3.08
C ASN A 94 14.24 1.04 2.58
N ARG A 95 14.56 2.35 2.62
CA ARG A 95 13.64 3.44 2.27
C ARG A 95 14.41 4.51 1.49
N CYS A 96 14.37 4.39 0.16
CA CYS A 96 14.91 5.42 -0.73
C CYS A 96 13.90 6.58 -0.84
N PRO A 97 14.31 7.83 -0.57
CA PRO A 97 13.44 8.97 -0.72
C PRO A 97 13.23 9.22 -2.20
N VAL A 98 11.99 9.36 -2.62
CA VAL A 98 11.61 9.65 -4.00
C VAL A 98 10.63 10.81 -3.98
N PRO A 99 10.81 11.86 -4.79
CA PRO A 99 9.89 12.98 -4.83
C PRO A 99 8.56 12.56 -5.47
N GLY A 100 7.45 12.94 -4.86
CA GLY A 100 6.12 12.69 -5.38
C GLY A 100 5.16 13.82 -5.06
N ILE A 101 4.02 13.79 -5.75
CA ILE A 101 2.98 14.81 -5.67
C ILE A 101 1.63 14.16 -5.40
N LEU A 102 0.82 14.78 -4.54
CA LEU A 102 -0.55 14.35 -4.24
C LEU A 102 -1.56 15.40 -4.63
N TYR A 103 -2.52 15.02 -5.47
CA TYR A 103 -3.71 15.81 -5.80
C TYR A 103 -4.90 15.21 -5.07
N ASN A 104 -5.27 15.81 -3.95
CA ASN A 104 -6.44 15.39 -3.18
C ASN A 104 -7.65 16.29 -3.49
N THR A 105 -8.75 15.68 -3.90
CA THR A 105 -10.00 16.36 -4.22
C THR A 105 -10.99 16.30 -3.04
N ASN A 106 -11.93 17.25 -2.99
CA ASN A 106 -12.95 17.31 -1.92
C ASN A 106 -14.20 16.49 -2.23
N THR A 107 -14.47 16.22 -3.50
CA THR A 107 -15.70 15.54 -3.96
C THR A 107 -15.37 14.44 -4.94
N MET A 108 -16.19 13.39 -4.97
CA MET A 108 -15.99 12.26 -5.88
C MET A 108 -16.18 12.68 -7.35
N GLU A 109 -17.07 13.64 -7.59
CA GLU A 109 -17.33 14.22 -8.91
C GLU A 109 -16.07 14.90 -9.44
N SER A 110 -15.40 15.72 -8.62
CA SER A 110 -14.12 16.35 -8.98
C SER A 110 -13.02 15.33 -9.24
N PHE A 111 -12.95 14.23 -8.47
CA PHE A 111 -11.99 13.15 -8.68
C PHE A 111 -12.17 12.45 -10.04
N HIS A 112 -13.41 12.21 -10.44
CA HIS A 112 -13.73 11.66 -11.76
C HIS A 112 -13.44 12.65 -12.88
N ALA A 113 -13.69 13.94 -12.66
CA ALA A 113 -13.47 15.01 -13.64
C ALA A 113 -11.99 15.38 -13.86
N LEU A 114 -11.06 14.94 -12.98
CA LEU A 114 -9.63 15.19 -13.15
C LEU A 114 -9.12 14.70 -14.52
N ASP A 115 -8.41 15.57 -15.24
CA ASP A 115 -7.71 15.20 -16.47
C ASP A 115 -6.43 14.40 -16.15
N LYS A 116 -6.61 13.09 -16.04
CA LYS A 116 -5.56 12.13 -15.69
C LYS A 116 -4.45 12.07 -16.73
N ARG A 117 -4.74 12.39 -18.00
CA ARG A 117 -3.73 12.40 -19.07
C ARG A 117 -2.86 13.64 -18.95
N ASN A 118 -3.47 14.80 -18.72
CA ASN A 118 -2.73 16.04 -18.54
C ASN A 118 -1.89 16.04 -17.25
N LEU A 119 -2.43 15.53 -16.13
CA LEU A 119 -1.67 15.38 -14.88
C LEU A 119 -0.41 14.53 -15.09
N LEU A 120 -0.53 13.38 -15.77
CA LEU A 120 0.61 12.53 -16.09
C LEU A 120 1.63 13.25 -16.98
N LYS A 121 1.15 14.01 -17.98
CA LYS A 121 1.99 14.78 -18.89
C LYS A 121 2.78 15.86 -18.15
N MET A 122 2.15 16.64 -17.27
CA MET A 122 2.81 17.68 -16.48
C MET A 122 3.92 17.12 -15.58
N GLU A 123 3.72 15.95 -14.97
CA GLU A 123 4.77 15.31 -14.18
C GLU A 123 5.89 14.73 -15.04
N ALA A 124 5.57 14.19 -16.22
CA ALA A 124 6.56 13.76 -17.19
C ALA A 124 7.41 14.92 -17.72
N GLU A 125 6.83 16.11 -17.92
CA GLU A 125 7.55 17.33 -18.28
C GLU A 125 8.55 17.75 -17.20
N LYS A 126 8.19 17.60 -15.91
CA LYS A 126 9.13 17.83 -14.80
C LYS A 126 10.31 16.85 -14.87
N ILE A 127 10.06 15.56 -15.07
CA ILE A 127 11.11 14.56 -15.25
C ILE A 127 12.00 14.93 -16.44
N PHE A 128 11.43 15.23 -17.60
CA PHE A 128 12.19 15.58 -18.80
C PHE A 128 13.06 16.84 -18.62
N ARG A 129 12.57 17.86 -17.90
CA ARG A 129 13.38 19.03 -17.54
C ARG A 129 14.51 18.69 -16.58
N ASP A 130 14.25 17.86 -15.58
CA ASP A 130 15.26 17.41 -14.61
C ASP A 130 16.35 16.56 -15.29
N LEU A 131 15.99 15.76 -16.31
CA LEU A 131 16.91 15.01 -17.16
C LEU A 131 17.82 15.91 -18.00
N SER A 132 17.23 16.90 -18.68
CA SER A 132 17.94 17.79 -19.60
C SER A 132 18.83 18.81 -18.89
N SER A 133 18.42 19.30 -17.72
CA SER A 133 19.17 20.29 -16.92
C SER A 133 20.41 19.72 -16.22
N GLY A 134 20.52 18.38 -16.09
CA GLY A 134 21.59 17.72 -15.35
C GLY A 134 21.29 17.53 -13.86
N ARG A 135 20.13 17.96 -13.35
CA ARG A 135 19.72 17.72 -11.95
C ARG A 135 19.72 16.23 -11.59
N ALA A 136 19.37 15.37 -12.54
CA ALA A 136 19.39 13.91 -12.35
C ALA A 136 20.81 13.33 -12.09
N GLU A 137 21.89 14.05 -12.43
CA GLU A 137 23.27 13.66 -12.06
C GLU A 137 23.56 13.90 -10.58
N GLU A 138 22.97 14.96 -10.01
CA GLU A 138 23.13 15.35 -8.60
C GLU A 138 22.19 14.55 -7.69
N ASP A 139 20.90 14.50 -8.06
CA ASP A 139 19.88 13.74 -7.37
C ASP A 139 19.19 12.78 -8.35
N CYS A 140 19.64 11.54 -8.34
CA CYS A 140 19.10 10.49 -9.21
C CYS A 140 17.69 10.04 -8.83
N ALA A 141 17.18 10.36 -7.63
CA ALA A 141 15.85 9.96 -7.20
C ALA A 141 14.73 10.63 -8.00
N VAL A 142 15.01 11.78 -8.64
CA VAL A 142 14.06 12.49 -9.52
C VAL A 142 13.57 11.64 -10.70
N LEU A 143 14.35 10.63 -11.11
CA LEU A 143 13.99 9.67 -12.15
C LEU A 143 12.77 8.80 -11.77
N LEU A 144 12.52 8.65 -10.47
CA LEU A 144 11.47 7.80 -9.92
C LEU A 144 10.23 8.60 -9.50
N ARG A 145 10.14 9.88 -9.89
CA ARG A 145 9.04 10.76 -9.50
C ARG A 145 7.69 10.07 -9.73
N PHE A 146 6.81 10.15 -8.74
CA PHE A 146 5.48 9.54 -8.78
C PHE A 146 4.37 10.55 -8.51
N LEU A 147 3.16 10.19 -8.91
CA LEU A 147 1.96 10.99 -8.83
C LEU A 147 0.87 10.17 -8.12
N ILE A 148 0.17 10.78 -7.18
CA ILE A 148 -1.02 10.23 -6.55
C ILE A 148 -2.18 11.19 -6.80
N ILE A 149 -3.31 10.67 -7.28
CA ILE A 149 -4.59 11.36 -7.20
C ILE A 149 -5.45 10.67 -6.15
N SER A 150 -6.16 11.44 -5.32
CA SER A 150 -7.03 10.88 -4.28
C SER A 150 -8.32 11.65 -4.04
N PHE A 151 -9.26 10.96 -3.43
CA PHE A 151 -10.44 11.50 -2.79
C PHE A 151 -10.64 10.77 -1.45
N ALA A 152 -10.63 11.54 -0.36
CA ALA A 152 -10.78 11.04 0.99
C ALA A 152 -12.21 11.32 1.52
N ASP A 153 -13.05 10.28 1.62
CA ASP A 153 -14.35 10.36 2.28
C ASP A 153 -14.16 10.16 3.80
N LEU A 154 -13.93 11.26 4.51
CA LEU A 154 -13.70 11.28 5.95
C LEU A 154 -14.96 10.97 6.78
N LYS A 155 -16.16 10.92 6.16
CA LYS A 155 -17.38 10.51 6.86
C LYS A 155 -17.52 8.99 6.87
N ARG A 156 -17.15 8.34 5.77
CA ARG A 156 -17.20 6.87 5.62
C ARG A 156 -15.87 6.18 5.89
N TRP A 157 -14.80 6.95 6.13
CA TRP A 157 -13.41 6.48 6.22
C TRP A 157 -13.03 5.62 5.00
N THR A 158 -13.47 6.06 3.82
CA THR A 158 -13.20 5.39 2.54
C THR A 158 -12.33 6.28 1.67
N PHE A 159 -11.23 5.73 1.18
CA PHE A 159 -10.23 6.46 0.41
C PHE A 159 -10.15 5.89 -1.00
N HIS A 160 -10.36 6.74 -1.99
CA HIS A 160 -10.22 6.42 -3.40
C HIS A 160 -8.91 7.03 -3.90
N TYR A 161 -8.05 6.24 -4.53
CA TYR A 161 -6.72 6.71 -4.92
C TYR A 161 -6.17 5.99 -6.13
N TRP A 162 -5.28 6.66 -6.87
CA TRP A 162 -4.63 6.07 -8.02
C TRP A 162 -3.19 6.57 -8.16
N PHE A 163 -2.25 5.64 -8.21
CA PHE A 163 -0.85 5.92 -8.45
C PHE A 163 -0.54 5.97 -9.94
N ALA A 164 0.34 6.90 -10.29
CA ALA A 164 1.05 6.93 -11.54
C ALA A 164 2.55 7.01 -11.30
N PHE A 165 3.30 6.26 -12.08
CA PHE A 165 4.76 6.28 -12.13
C PHE A 165 5.18 6.76 -13.53
N PRO A 166 5.15 8.08 -13.80
CA PRO A 166 5.44 8.62 -15.12
C PRO A 166 6.77 8.10 -15.69
N ALA A 167 6.68 7.41 -16.82
CA ALA A 167 7.84 6.98 -17.58
C ALA A 167 7.73 7.45 -19.02
N LEU A 168 8.82 8.05 -19.52
CA LEU A 168 8.89 8.58 -20.88
C LEU A 168 8.91 7.43 -21.90
N ILE A 169 8.15 7.57 -22.97
CA ILE A 169 8.04 6.57 -24.03
C ILE A 169 9.11 6.86 -25.09
N LEU A 170 10.06 5.94 -25.25
CA LEU A 170 11.03 5.96 -26.33
C LEU A 170 10.36 5.52 -27.64
N ASN A 171 10.55 6.29 -28.71
CA ASN A 171 10.07 5.95 -30.06
C ASN A 171 11.21 6.14 -31.09
N PRO A 172 11.88 5.07 -31.56
CA PRO A 172 11.53 3.66 -31.41
C PRO A 172 11.74 3.13 -29.97
N PRO A 173 11.02 2.06 -29.58
CA PRO A 173 11.21 1.45 -28.26
C PRO A 173 12.61 0.84 -28.11
N ALA A 174 13.14 0.83 -26.89
CA ALA A 174 14.43 0.23 -26.60
C ALA A 174 14.45 -1.27 -26.97
N THR A 175 15.52 -1.69 -27.65
CA THR A 175 15.70 -3.08 -28.10
C THR A 175 16.60 -3.82 -27.13
N LEU A 176 16.16 -4.99 -26.66
CA LEU A 176 16.96 -5.87 -25.82
C LEU A 176 17.92 -6.69 -26.69
N LEU A 177 19.22 -6.64 -26.35
CA LEU A 177 20.27 -7.43 -26.99
C LEU A 177 20.58 -8.70 -26.20
N SER A 178 20.66 -8.57 -24.87
CA SER A 178 20.86 -9.69 -23.95
C SER A 178 20.33 -9.36 -22.56
N LEU A 179 19.86 -10.38 -21.84
CA LEU A 179 19.52 -10.31 -20.42
C LEU A 179 19.83 -11.66 -19.79
N ARG A 180 20.68 -11.67 -18.77
CA ARG A 180 21.11 -12.89 -18.07
C ARG A 180 21.23 -12.63 -16.56
N PRO A 181 21.13 -13.68 -15.72
CA PRO A 181 21.52 -13.57 -14.32
C PRO A 181 22.95 -13.03 -14.18
N ALA A 182 23.20 -12.17 -13.20
CA ALA A 182 24.51 -11.56 -13.00
C ALA A 182 25.58 -12.63 -12.69
N SER A 183 25.19 -13.72 -12.00
CA SER A 183 26.03 -14.89 -11.75
C SER A 183 26.59 -15.56 -13.01
N ASP A 184 25.87 -15.46 -14.14
CA ASP A 184 26.25 -16.12 -15.39
C ASP A 184 27.13 -15.22 -16.26
N VAL A 185 27.21 -13.93 -15.93
CA VAL A 185 27.96 -12.92 -16.68
C VAL A 185 29.33 -12.69 -16.07
N PHE A 186 29.44 -12.69 -14.75
CA PHE A 186 30.69 -12.44 -14.03
C PHE A 186 31.41 -13.73 -13.66
N THR A 187 32.73 -13.67 -13.60
CA THR A 187 33.53 -14.73 -12.98
C THR A 187 33.23 -14.81 -11.47
N PRO A 188 33.49 -15.96 -10.81
CA PRO A 188 33.26 -16.10 -9.37
C PRO A 188 33.99 -15.05 -8.52
N GLU A 189 35.19 -14.64 -8.93
CA GLU A 189 35.98 -13.61 -8.25
C GLU A 189 35.34 -12.22 -8.42
N GLU A 190 35.00 -11.82 -9.65
CA GLU A 190 34.30 -10.55 -9.92
C GLU A 190 32.94 -10.49 -9.21
N ALA A 191 32.23 -11.61 -9.14
CA ALA A 191 30.96 -11.71 -8.45
C ALA A 191 31.11 -11.44 -6.94
N ASP A 192 32.14 -11.98 -6.29
CA ASP A 192 32.39 -11.74 -4.87
C ASP A 192 32.78 -10.28 -4.58
N TYR A 193 33.67 -9.71 -5.41
CA TYR A 193 34.03 -8.29 -5.32
C TYR A 193 32.83 -7.37 -5.58
N LEU A 194 31.99 -7.68 -6.57
CA LEU A 194 30.79 -6.92 -6.89
C LEU A 194 29.77 -6.97 -5.75
N SER A 195 29.52 -8.15 -5.19
CA SER A 195 28.63 -8.33 -4.04
C SER A 195 29.13 -7.52 -2.84
N THR A 196 30.42 -7.60 -2.54
CA THR A 196 31.07 -6.85 -1.47
C THR A 196 30.94 -5.34 -1.69
N ALA A 197 31.25 -4.85 -2.89
CA ALA A 197 31.12 -3.43 -3.22
C ALA A 197 29.67 -2.94 -3.11
N CYS A 198 28.70 -3.74 -3.57
CA CYS A 198 27.27 -3.42 -3.43
C CYS A 198 26.84 -3.34 -1.97
N ASN A 199 27.30 -4.27 -1.13
CA ASN A 199 26.98 -4.28 0.29
C ASN A 199 27.58 -3.07 1.02
N VAL A 200 28.81 -2.67 0.67
CA VAL A 200 29.44 -1.43 1.18
C VAL A 200 28.62 -0.21 0.75
N TRP A 201 28.21 -0.14 -0.52
CA TRP A 201 27.37 0.93 -1.04
C TRP A 201 26.03 1.03 -0.29
N ARG A 202 25.39 -0.10 0.02
CA ARG A 202 24.10 -0.16 0.74
C ARG A 202 24.21 0.08 2.25
N ASN A 203 25.37 -0.16 2.85
CA ASN A 203 25.61 0.06 4.29
C ASN A 203 26.00 1.50 4.62
N SER A 204 26.51 2.26 3.65
CA SER A 204 26.87 3.66 3.84
C SER A 204 25.61 4.54 3.86
N SER A 205 25.46 5.35 4.92
CA SER A 205 24.33 6.28 5.08
C SER A 205 24.26 7.36 3.99
N MET A 206 25.38 7.64 3.31
CA MET A 206 25.45 8.64 2.24
C MET A 206 24.97 8.10 0.89
N THR A 207 25.11 6.80 0.65
CA THR A 207 24.87 6.18 -0.67
C THR A 207 23.69 5.22 -0.67
N ALA A 208 23.25 4.73 0.49
CA ALA A 208 22.14 3.80 0.62
C ALA A 208 20.81 4.32 0.05
N GLY A 209 20.61 5.65 0.06
CA GLY A 209 19.45 6.31 -0.53
C GLY A 209 19.60 6.65 -2.01
N MET A 210 20.67 6.23 -2.68
CA MET A 210 20.93 6.51 -4.10
C MET A 210 20.57 5.29 -4.96
N PRO A 211 19.38 5.26 -5.58
CA PRO A 211 18.90 4.10 -6.31
C PRO A 211 19.60 3.85 -7.65
N PHE A 212 20.38 4.80 -8.17
CA PHE A 212 21.11 4.67 -9.44
C PHE A 212 22.60 4.95 -9.23
N PHE A 213 23.45 4.15 -9.88
CA PHE A 213 24.89 4.19 -9.69
C PHE A 213 25.64 3.61 -10.91
N LEU A 214 26.95 3.84 -10.96
CA LEU A 214 27.86 3.30 -11.96
C LEU A 214 28.67 2.17 -11.32
N VAL A 215 28.81 1.06 -12.03
CA VAL A 215 29.70 -0.04 -11.64
C VAL A 215 30.83 -0.10 -12.66
N SER A 216 32.06 0.07 -12.20
CA SER A 216 33.25 -0.07 -13.04
C SER A 216 34.06 -1.27 -12.57
N ILE A 217 34.44 -2.13 -13.50
CA ILE A 217 35.21 -3.34 -13.27
C ILE A 217 36.52 -3.19 -14.04
N SER A 218 37.62 -3.14 -13.30
CA SER A 218 38.96 -3.09 -13.89
C SER A 218 39.41 -4.48 -14.36
N PRO A 219 40.42 -4.56 -15.25
CA PRO A 219 40.96 -5.85 -15.69
C PRO A 219 41.54 -6.75 -14.59
N ASN A 220 41.85 -6.18 -13.42
CA ASN A 220 42.32 -6.93 -12.25
C ASN A 220 41.17 -7.45 -11.37
N ALA A 221 39.95 -7.55 -11.92
CA ALA A 221 38.71 -7.89 -11.23
C ALA A 221 38.32 -6.94 -10.07
N HIS A 222 39.00 -5.80 -9.91
CA HIS A 222 38.64 -4.83 -8.89
C HIS A 222 37.38 -4.05 -9.32
N VAL A 223 36.34 -4.11 -8.49
CA VAL A 223 35.04 -3.47 -8.73
C VAL A 223 34.94 -2.18 -7.91
N THR A 224 34.56 -1.07 -8.55
CA THR A 224 34.20 0.16 -7.84
C THR A 224 32.84 0.68 -8.25
N ILE A 225 32.03 1.02 -7.24
CA ILE A 225 30.71 1.63 -7.40
C ILE A 225 30.82 3.12 -7.15
N ARG A 226 30.30 3.93 -8.07
CA ARG A 226 30.37 5.39 -8.01
C ARG A 226 29.01 6.03 -8.29
N PRO A 227 28.71 7.21 -7.74
CA PRO A 227 27.54 7.99 -8.11
C PRO A 227 27.56 8.40 -9.60
N LEU A 228 26.39 8.73 -10.16
CA LEU A 228 26.26 9.11 -11.58
C LEU A 228 27.07 10.35 -11.98
N LYS A 229 27.25 11.31 -11.06
CA LYS A 229 28.06 12.53 -11.29
C LYS A 229 29.53 12.24 -11.66
N ASP A 230 30.05 11.10 -11.23
CA ASP A 230 31.44 10.70 -11.47
C ASP A 230 31.62 10.02 -12.84
N TRP A 231 30.59 10.06 -13.70
CA TRP A 231 30.64 9.57 -15.09
C TRP A 231 31.89 10.00 -15.84
N LYS A 232 32.25 11.29 -15.76
CA LYS A 232 33.43 11.83 -16.45
C LYS A 232 34.74 11.24 -15.92
N ALA A 233 34.83 10.90 -14.64
CA ALA A 233 36.00 10.25 -14.07
C ALA A 233 36.10 8.78 -14.52
N CYS A 234 34.97 8.07 -14.62
CA CYS A 234 34.92 6.73 -15.20
C CYS A 234 35.27 6.69 -16.69
N HIS A 235 34.98 7.76 -17.42
CA HIS A 235 35.27 7.90 -18.85
C HIS A 235 36.67 8.50 -19.13
N GLY A 236 37.21 9.30 -18.21
CA GLY A 236 38.49 10.00 -18.37
C GLY A 236 39.72 9.10 -18.20
N ASP A 237 39.61 8.04 -17.41
CA ASP A 237 40.69 7.06 -17.19
C ASP A 237 40.81 5.99 -18.30
N SER A 238 40.02 6.07 -19.38
CA SER A 238 40.11 5.11 -20.50
C SER A 238 39.62 5.74 -21.81
N GLN A 239 40.54 6.21 -22.66
CA GLN A 239 40.20 6.53 -24.05
C GLN A 239 39.66 5.29 -24.76
N LYS A 240 38.49 5.47 -25.40
CA LYS A 240 37.73 4.49 -26.22
C LYS A 240 37.22 3.28 -25.45
N VAL A 241 36.11 3.45 -24.73
CA VAL A 241 35.24 2.34 -24.33
C VAL A 241 34.70 1.66 -25.60
N LEU A 242 35.36 0.56 -25.99
CA LEU A 242 34.86 -0.33 -27.02
C LEU A 242 33.72 -1.13 -26.38
N VAL A 243 32.49 -0.75 -26.71
CA VAL A 243 31.31 -1.52 -26.33
C VAL A 243 31.43 -2.90 -26.96
N ILE A 244 31.72 -3.91 -26.16
CA ILE A 244 32.09 -5.24 -26.65
C ILE A 244 30.88 -5.84 -27.37
N SER A 245 31.04 -6.06 -28.68
CA SER A 245 30.28 -7.06 -29.43
C SER A 245 31.15 -8.31 -29.47
N THR A 246 30.67 -9.41 -28.88
CA THR A 246 31.36 -10.71 -28.82
C THR A 246 31.60 -11.34 -30.20
N SER A 247 31.15 -10.73 -31.29
CA SER A 247 31.39 -11.17 -32.66
C SER A 247 32.70 -10.70 -33.31
N PHE A 248 33.47 -9.79 -32.69
CA PHE A 248 34.67 -9.22 -33.33
C PHE A 248 36.01 -9.86 -32.93
N ILE A 249 36.03 -10.70 -31.89
CA ILE A 249 37.29 -11.25 -31.31
C ILE A 249 37.91 -12.37 -32.15
N LEU A 250 37.21 -12.93 -33.14
CA LEU A 250 37.74 -14.04 -33.94
C LEU A 250 38.54 -13.63 -35.19
N SER A 251 38.58 -12.35 -35.58
CA SER A 251 39.18 -11.94 -36.86
C SER A 251 40.57 -11.27 -36.76
N LEU A 252 41.03 -10.88 -35.58
CA LEU A 252 42.30 -10.14 -35.40
C LEU A 252 43.38 -10.94 -34.65
N LYS A 253 43.61 -12.20 -35.03
CA LYS A 253 44.77 -13.00 -34.59
C LYS A 253 46.05 -12.76 -35.42
N ARG A 254 46.18 -11.61 -36.09
CA ARG A 254 47.40 -11.24 -36.81
C ARG A 254 47.65 -9.75 -36.68
N LEU A 255 48.42 -9.38 -35.66
CA LEU A 255 49.59 -8.50 -35.70
C LEU A 255 49.91 -8.03 -34.27
N ASN A 256 51.01 -8.53 -33.75
CA ASN A 256 51.65 -8.04 -32.52
C ASN A 256 52.16 -6.61 -32.76
N TYR A 257 51.36 -5.60 -32.42
CA TYR A 257 51.84 -4.24 -32.16
C TYR A 257 50.97 -3.55 -31.10
N LEU A 258 51.38 -3.77 -29.85
CA LEU A 258 51.48 -2.79 -28.77
C LEU A 258 50.57 -1.53 -28.84
N MET A 259 49.37 -1.63 -28.28
CA MET A 259 48.89 -0.63 -27.30
C MET A 259 47.91 -1.33 -26.37
N PHE A 260 48.36 -1.56 -25.14
CA PHE A 260 47.64 -2.19 -24.05
C PHE A 260 46.47 -1.27 -23.65
N MET A 261 45.34 -1.38 -24.37
CA MET A 261 44.12 -0.64 -24.06
C MET A 261 43.46 -1.35 -22.88
N VAL A 262 43.75 -0.87 -21.66
CA VAL A 262 43.17 -1.36 -20.40
C VAL A 262 41.65 -1.20 -20.47
N MET A 263 40.93 -2.28 -20.74
CA MET A 263 39.50 -2.25 -21.00
C MET A 263 38.74 -2.32 -19.68
N VAL A 264 38.33 -1.17 -19.14
CA VAL A 264 37.43 -1.10 -17.98
C VAL A 264 36.00 -1.38 -18.45
N GLN A 265 35.34 -2.38 -17.85
CA GLN A 265 33.93 -2.65 -18.11
C GLN A 265 33.07 -1.71 -17.26
N LEU A 266 32.11 -1.03 -17.88
CA LEU A 266 31.22 -0.07 -17.23
C LEU A 266 29.77 -0.52 -17.36
N LEU A 267 29.06 -0.55 -16.23
CA LEU A 267 27.66 -0.94 -16.15
C LEU A 267 26.85 0.14 -15.43
N PHE A 268 25.64 0.37 -15.92
CA PHE A 268 24.69 1.29 -15.32
C PHE A 268 23.78 0.54 -14.34
N GLY A 269 24.10 0.66 -13.06
CA GLY A 269 23.40 -0.02 -11.97
C GLY A 269 22.19 0.75 -11.47
N PHE A 270 21.13 0.03 -11.13
CA PHE A 270 19.98 0.59 -10.43
C PHE A 270 19.34 -0.42 -9.48
N TYR A 271 18.67 0.04 -8.44
CA TYR A 271 17.89 -0.81 -7.53
C TYR A 271 16.64 -1.30 -8.27
N ASP A 272 16.59 -2.60 -8.54
CA ASP A 272 15.48 -3.20 -9.26
C ASP A 272 14.41 -3.72 -8.27
N PRO A 273 13.22 -3.11 -8.22
CA PRO A 273 12.11 -3.58 -7.38
C PRO A 273 11.46 -4.86 -7.94
N CYS A 274 11.76 -5.24 -9.17
CA CYS A 274 11.18 -6.41 -9.82
C CYS A 274 11.84 -7.70 -9.32
N HIS A 275 11.04 -8.75 -9.12
CA HIS A 275 11.54 -10.09 -8.77
C HIS A 275 11.52 -11.07 -9.95
N TYR A 276 10.98 -10.68 -11.11
CA TYR A 276 10.90 -11.58 -12.27
C TYR A 276 12.29 -11.77 -12.91
N PRO A 277 12.67 -13.00 -13.30
CA PRO A 277 13.99 -13.28 -13.84
C PRO A 277 14.18 -12.80 -15.29
N SER A 278 13.08 -12.59 -16.02
CA SER A 278 13.11 -12.27 -17.46
C SER A 278 12.82 -10.81 -17.80
N ASN A 279 12.45 -9.98 -16.81
CA ASN A 279 12.06 -8.59 -17.04
C ASN A 279 12.70 -7.65 -16.00
N PRO A 280 13.33 -6.55 -16.42
CA PRO A 280 13.73 -5.48 -15.50
C PRO A 280 12.53 -4.71 -14.96
N GLY A 281 12.72 -4.04 -13.82
CA GLY A 281 11.73 -3.14 -13.24
C GLY A 281 11.53 -1.83 -13.99
N TRP A 282 10.47 -1.13 -13.60
CA TRP A 282 10.06 0.16 -14.14
C TRP A 282 11.12 1.28 -14.12
N PRO A 283 11.98 1.40 -13.06
CA PRO A 283 13.03 2.44 -12.99
C PRO A 283 13.90 2.55 -14.24
N LEU A 284 14.17 1.42 -14.89
CA LEU A 284 15.08 1.36 -16.03
C LEU A 284 14.60 2.22 -17.20
N ARG A 285 13.29 2.45 -17.37
CA ARG A 285 12.75 3.27 -18.47
C ARG A 285 13.30 4.70 -18.48
N ASN A 286 13.14 5.39 -17.35
CA ASN A 286 13.61 6.77 -17.20
C ASN A 286 15.14 6.82 -17.17
N PHE A 287 15.78 5.78 -16.64
CA PHE A 287 17.23 5.70 -16.60
C PHE A 287 17.88 5.54 -17.98
N LEU A 288 17.35 4.67 -18.84
CA LEU A 288 17.81 4.54 -20.23
C LEU A 288 17.65 5.86 -20.99
N THR A 289 16.53 6.54 -20.75
CA THR A 289 16.24 7.85 -21.35
C THR A 289 17.25 8.90 -20.90
N PHE A 290 17.56 8.94 -19.60
CA PHE A 290 18.60 9.81 -19.04
C PHE A 290 19.98 9.58 -19.67
N ILE A 291 20.43 8.32 -19.71
CA ILE A 291 21.74 7.92 -20.23
C ILE A 291 21.91 8.39 -21.68
N TYR A 292 20.89 8.15 -22.51
CA TYR A 292 20.94 8.61 -23.89
C TYR A 292 20.93 10.13 -23.98
N LEU A 293 20.00 10.82 -23.30
CA LEU A 293 19.86 12.27 -23.43
C LEU A 293 21.14 13.01 -23.03
N ARG A 294 21.75 12.58 -21.93
CA ARG A 294 22.88 13.26 -21.30
C ARG A 294 24.24 12.84 -21.86
N TRP A 295 24.45 11.55 -22.09
CA TRP A 295 25.75 11.01 -22.49
C TRP A 295 25.80 10.47 -23.91
N LYS A 296 24.67 10.47 -24.64
CA LYS A 296 24.56 10.00 -26.04
C LYS A 296 25.07 8.57 -26.22
N VAL A 297 24.91 7.74 -25.20
CA VAL A 297 25.26 6.32 -25.24
C VAL A 297 24.09 5.55 -25.84
N GLU A 298 24.29 4.96 -27.02
CA GLU A 298 23.24 4.20 -27.72
C GLU A 298 23.14 2.77 -27.21
N LYS A 299 24.27 2.07 -27.06
CA LYS A 299 24.32 0.72 -26.50
C LYS A 299 24.65 0.80 -25.01
N VAL A 300 23.67 0.48 -24.18
CA VAL A 300 23.71 0.62 -22.72
C VAL A 300 23.76 -0.75 -22.06
N SER A 301 24.83 -1.03 -21.32
CA SER A 301 24.94 -2.22 -20.46
C SER A 301 24.46 -1.87 -19.05
N PHE A 302 23.37 -2.48 -18.60
CA PHE A 302 22.70 -2.16 -17.34
C PHE A 302 22.78 -3.32 -16.34
N PHE A 303 22.75 -2.98 -15.05
CA PHE A 303 22.78 -3.92 -13.94
C PHE A 303 21.54 -3.71 -13.04
N CYS A 304 20.64 -4.69 -13.07
CA CYS A 304 19.46 -4.76 -12.22
C CYS A 304 19.87 -5.34 -10.86
N TYR A 305 20.17 -4.48 -9.89
CA TYR A 305 20.59 -4.90 -8.56
C TYR A 305 19.42 -5.38 -7.72
N ARG A 306 19.52 -6.63 -7.22
CA ARG A 306 18.52 -7.27 -6.36
C ARG A 306 19.18 -7.88 -5.14
N GLU A 307 18.41 -7.98 -4.06
CA GLU A 307 18.88 -8.49 -2.77
C GLU A 307 18.07 -9.68 -2.29
N LYS A 308 18.70 -10.51 -1.46
CA LYS A 308 18.05 -11.56 -0.68
C LYS A 308 18.56 -11.50 0.76
N HIS A 309 17.66 -11.54 1.74
CA HIS A 309 17.99 -11.39 3.16
C HIS A 309 18.83 -10.13 3.51
N GLY A 310 18.64 -9.04 2.75
CA GLY A 310 19.34 -7.77 2.99
C GLY A 310 20.80 -7.76 2.53
N LEU A 311 21.21 -8.68 1.67
CA LEU A 311 22.52 -8.69 1.03
C LEU A 311 22.36 -8.80 -0.49
N ALA A 312 23.37 -8.32 -1.23
CA ALA A 312 23.44 -8.46 -2.67
C ALA A 312 23.34 -9.93 -3.10
N ASP A 313 22.42 -10.24 -4.02
CA ASP A 313 22.26 -11.59 -4.58
C ASP A 313 22.40 -11.53 -6.11
N LEU A 314 23.54 -12.01 -6.61
CA LEU A 314 23.86 -11.99 -8.04
C LEU A 314 23.14 -13.08 -8.86
N SER A 315 22.58 -14.10 -8.20
CA SER A 315 21.75 -15.09 -8.87
C SER A 315 20.36 -14.53 -9.21
N LEU A 316 19.85 -13.63 -8.36
CA LEU A 316 18.60 -12.90 -8.59
C LEU A 316 18.78 -11.65 -9.43
N SER A 317 19.91 -10.95 -9.25
CA SER A 317 20.26 -9.76 -10.02
C SER A 317 20.45 -10.09 -11.49
N LEU A 318 20.18 -9.12 -12.37
CA LEU A 318 20.29 -9.31 -13.82
C LEU A 318 21.30 -8.34 -14.41
N VAL A 319 22.01 -8.79 -15.43
CA VAL A 319 22.82 -7.93 -16.30
C VAL A 319 22.26 -8.03 -17.71
N GLY A 320 22.09 -6.89 -18.36
CA GLY A 320 21.59 -6.85 -19.72
C GLY A 320 22.21 -5.74 -20.56
N GLU A 321 21.98 -5.84 -21.86
CA GLU A 321 22.38 -4.84 -22.84
C GLU A 321 21.17 -4.40 -23.65
N ALA A 322 20.95 -3.09 -23.72
CA ALA A 322 19.88 -2.50 -24.52
C ALA A 322 20.45 -1.52 -25.54
N LEU A 323 19.84 -1.50 -26.73
CA LEU A 323 20.04 -0.44 -27.71
C LEU A 323 18.93 0.59 -27.55
N VAL A 324 19.33 1.83 -27.33
CA VAL A 324 18.46 2.98 -27.13
C VAL A 324 18.68 3.96 -28.26
N SER A 325 17.57 4.41 -28.84
CA SER A 325 17.53 5.52 -29.79
C SER A 325 16.42 6.46 -29.34
N VAL A 326 16.69 7.77 -29.29
CA VAL A 326 15.67 8.77 -28.96
C VAL A 326 15.19 9.42 -30.25
N PRO A 327 13.88 9.77 -30.36
CA PRO A 327 13.38 10.48 -31.52
C PRO A 327 14.11 11.81 -31.72
N GLN A 328 14.33 12.20 -32.98
CA GLN A 328 14.97 13.47 -33.33
C GLN A 328 14.22 14.68 -32.75
N ASP A 329 12.89 14.57 -32.67
CA ASP A 329 11.96 15.60 -32.18
C ASP A 329 12.25 16.05 -30.74
N TRP A 330 12.91 15.23 -29.92
CA TRP A 330 13.25 15.58 -28.54
C TRP A 330 14.32 16.67 -28.44
N GLN A 331 14.97 17.02 -29.56
CA GLN A 331 15.89 18.15 -29.62
C GLN A 331 15.18 19.50 -29.82
N GLU A 332 13.87 19.50 -30.08
CA GLU A 332 13.09 20.72 -30.19
C GLU A 332 12.75 21.29 -28.81
N ALA A 333 12.94 22.61 -28.64
CA ALA A 333 12.81 23.29 -27.34
C ALA A 333 11.41 23.21 -26.71
N GLN A 334 10.36 22.88 -27.48
CA GLN A 334 8.97 22.78 -27.00
C GLN A 334 8.43 21.35 -26.97
N PHE A 335 9.27 20.35 -27.28
CA PHE A 335 8.81 18.97 -27.35
C PHE A 335 8.64 18.36 -25.95
N VAL A 336 7.48 17.75 -25.71
CA VAL A 336 7.18 17.00 -24.49
C VAL A 336 7.00 15.54 -24.84
N PRO A 337 7.86 14.64 -24.35
CA PRO A 337 7.69 13.21 -24.57
C PRO A 337 6.36 12.69 -24.07
N GLN A 338 5.76 11.77 -24.84
CA GLN A 338 4.65 11.00 -24.34
C GLN A 338 5.08 10.17 -23.13
N ALA A 339 4.19 10.05 -22.16
CA ALA A 339 4.44 9.31 -20.93
C ALA A 339 3.33 8.30 -20.64
N THR A 340 3.69 7.25 -19.92
CA THR A 340 2.78 6.22 -19.40
C THR A 340 3.10 5.92 -17.94
N GLY A 341 2.31 5.08 -17.29
CA GLY A 341 2.63 4.59 -15.94
C GLY A 341 1.50 4.63 -14.92
N TRP A 342 0.24 4.80 -15.34
CA TRP A 342 -0.90 4.59 -14.44
C TRP A 342 -0.93 3.13 -13.96
N GLU A 343 -1.02 2.95 -12.64
CA GLU A 343 -1.01 1.64 -12.02
C GLU A 343 -2.32 0.88 -12.30
N PRO A 344 -2.30 -0.39 -12.72
CA PRO A 344 -3.51 -1.19 -12.74
C PRO A 344 -3.98 -1.52 -11.32
N ASN A 345 -5.30 -1.68 -11.17
CA ASN A 345 -5.87 -2.22 -9.95
C ASN A 345 -5.58 -3.73 -9.82
N SER A 346 -5.98 -4.33 -8.70
CA SER A 346 -5.81 -5.77 -8.45
C SER A 346 -6.47 -6.69 -9.48
N SER A 347 -7.44 -6.19 -10.27
CA SER A 347 -8.07 -6.91 -11.39
C SER A 347 -7.36 -6.70 -12.74
N GLY A 348 -6.23 -6.00 -12.77
CA GLY A 348 -5.47 -5.71 -13.99
C GLY A 348 -6.04 -4.57 -14.86
N LYS A 349 -7.08 -3.86 -14.40
CA LYS A 349 -7.71 -2.75 -15.13
C LYS A 349 -7.07 -1.42 -14.73
N LEU A 350 -6.94 -0.50 -15.69
CA LEU A 350 -6.47 0.87 -15.45
C LEU A 350 -7.57 1.71 -14.78
N MET A 351 -7.73 1.51 -13.47
CA MET A 351 -8.74 2.13 -12.63
C MET A 351 -8.14 2.42 -11.25
N TYR A 352 -8.70 3.42 -10.56
CA TYR A 352 -8.32 3.75 -9.19
C TYR A 352 -8.64 2.59 -8.22
N ARG A 353 -7.91 2.56 -7.10
CA ARG A 353 -8.12 1.66 -5.97
C ARG A 353 -9.00 2.34 -4.91
N THR A 354 -9.66 1.51 -4.11
CA THR A 354 -10.49 1.98 -2.99
C THR A 354 -10.12 1.16 -1.77
N ILE A 355 -9.91 1.83 -0.63
CA ILE A 355 -9.68 1.20 0.66
C ILE A 355 -10.67 1.76 1.68
N ASN A 356 -11.26 0.89 2.50
CA ASN A 356 -12.11 1.29 3.61
C ASN A 356 -11.34 1.03 4.91
N LEU A 357 -11.07 2.09 5.65
CA LEU A 357 -10.33 2.05 6.91
C LEU A 357 -11.23 2.39 8.10
N LYS A 358 -12.56 2.25 7.95
CA LYS A 358 -13.50 2.52 9.02
C LYS A 358 -13.18 1.69 10.26
N GLU A 359 -12.90 0.40 10.10
CA GLU A 359 -12.64 -0.49 11.24
C GLU A 359 -11.37 -0.13 12.02
N SER A 360 -10.36 0.49 11.39
CA SER A 360 -9.11 0.88 12.04
C SER A 360 -9.01 2.36 12.40
N MET A 361 -9.88 3.23 11.84
CA MET A 361 -9.79 4.69 12.04
C MET A 361 -11.03 5.33 12.67
N ASP A 362 -12.22 4.76 12.49
CA ASP A 362 -13.44 5.33 13.06
C ASP A 362 -13.46 5.09 14.59
N PRO A 363 -13.50 6.15 15.43
CA PRO A 363 -13.48 6.00 16.88
C PRO A 363 -14.60 5.11 17.43
N ILE A 364 -15.78 5.16 16.79
CA ILE A 364 -16.92 4.32 17.19
C ILE A 364 -16.61 2.85 16.87
N SER A 365 -16.12 2.56 15.67
CA SER A 365 -15.74 1.19 15.26
C SER A 365 -14.61 0.63 16.12
N LEU A 366 -13.61 1.44 16.47
CA LEU A 366 -12.53 1.06 17.39
C LEU A 366 -13.05 0.74 18.79
N ALA A 367 -13.94 1.56 19.33
CA ALA A 367 -14.59 1.28 20.62
C ALA A 367 -15.39 -0.03 20.59
N VAL A 368 -16.08 -0.31 19.47
CA VAL A 368 -16.81 -1.57 19.27
C VAL A 368 -15.87 -2.77 19.24
N ALA A 369 -14.80 -2.69 18.46
CA ALA A 369 -13.80 -3.76 18.37
C ALA A 369 -13.18 -4.06 19.73
N ALA A 370 -12.83 -3.02 20.51
CA ALA A 370 -12.29 -3.17 21.86
C ALA A 370 -13.29 -3.82 22.84
N ALA A 371 -14.55 -3.39 22.82
CA ALA A 371 -15.60 -3.98 23.66
C ALA A 371 -15.86 -5.46 23.31
N ASP A 372 -15.96 -5.78 22.01
CA ASP A 372 -16.20 -7.14 21.54
C ASP A 372 -14.99 -8.06 21.78
N LEU A 373 -13.77 -7.53 21.75
CA LEU A 373 -12.56 -8.28 22.09
C LEU A 373 -12.60 -8.78 23.54
N ASN A 374 -13.05 -7.97 24.50
CA ASN A 374 -13.20 -8.40 25.88
C ASN A 374 -14.14 -9.61 26.01
N LEU A 375 -15.27 -9.60 25.30
CA LEU A 375 -16.21 -10.72 25.28
C LEU A 375 -15.63 -11.96 24.60
N LYS A 376 -14.87 -11.79 23.51
CA LYS A 376 -14.13 -12.88 22.85
C LYS A 376 -13.08 -13.50 23.76
N LEU A 377 -12.35 -12.68 24.54
CA LEU A 377 -11.38 -13.16 25.52
C LEU A 377 -12.06 -14.00 26.62
N MET A 378 -13.24 -13.60 27.12
CA MET A 378 -14.02 -14.41 28.06
C MET A 378 -14.42 -15.76 27.45
N LYS A 379 -14.91 -15.76 26.21
CA LYS A 379 -15.23 -16.97 25.46
C LYS A 379 -14.01 -17.89 25.35
N TRP A 380 -12.87 -17.38 24.89
CA TRP A 380 -11.68 -18.19 24.67
C TRP A 380 -11.07 -18.75 25.96
N ARG A 381 -11.09 -17.96 27.04
CA ARG A 381 -10.44 -18.33 28.30
C ARG A 381 -11.31 -19.21 29.22
N ALA A 382 -12.61 -18.94 29.27
CA ALA A 382 -13.48 -19.51 30.30
C ALA A 382 -14.63 -20.34 29.73
N LEU A 383 -15.26 -19.90 28.64
CA LEU A 383 -16.46 -20.55 28.12
C LEU A 383 -16.47 -20.61 26.59
N PRO A 384 -15.75 -21.57 25.96
CA PRO A 384 -15.65 -21.66 24.50
C PRO A 384 -16.99 -21.88 23.78
N THR A 385 -17.99 -22.44 24.49
CA THR A 385 -19.35 -22.65 23.98
C THR A 385 -20.20 -21.38 23.95
N LEU A 386 -19.73 -20.27 24.53
CA LEU A 386 -20.46 -19.00 24.53
C LEU A 386 -20.66 -18.47 23.10
N ASN A 387 -21.92 -18.18 22.76
CA ASN A 387 -22.29 -17.66 21.45
C ASN A 387 -22.57 -16.14 21.51
N LEU A 388 -21.53 -15.36 21.23
CA LEU A 388 -21.60 -13.90 21.19
C LEU A 388 -22.48 -13.36 20.05
N ALA A 389 -22.66 -14.13 18.97
CA ALA A 389 -23.53 -13.73 17.85
C ALA A 389 -25.01 -13.76 18.24
N ILE A 390 -25.41 -14.67 19.14
CA ILE A 390 -26.76 -14.67 19.70
C ILE A 390 -26.94 -13.41 20.56
N LEU A 391 -26.05 -13.18 21.52
CA LEU A 391 -26.13 -12.04 22.44
C LEU A 391 -26.23 -10.69 21.71
N SER A 392 -25.36 -10.46 20.73
CA SER A 392 -25.38 -9.21 19.94
C SER A 392 -26.68 -8.99 19.15
N ASN A 393 -27.38 -10.06 18.78
CA ASN A 393 -28.63 -9.99 18.02
C ASN A 393 -29.89 -9.89 18.87
N VAL A 394 -29.81 -10.19 20.18
CA VAL A 394 -30.96 -10.08 21.10
C VAL A 394 -31.50 -8.65 21.11
N LYS A 395 -32.83 -8.53 21.06
CA LYS A 395 -33.57 -7.29 21.24
C LYS A 395 -34.20 -7.30 22.63
N CYS A 396 -33.87 -6.32 23.46
CA CYS A 396 -34.40 -6.23 24.82
C CYS A 396 -35.35 -5.04 24.95
N LEU A 397 -36.58 -5.30 25.43
CA LEU A 397 -37.53 -4.26 25.84
C LEU A 397 -37.50 -4.16 27.37
N LEU A 398 -37.16 -2.99 27.89
CA LEU A 398 -37.12 -2.69 29.32
C LEU A 398 -38.32 -1.82 29.69
N LEU A 399 -39.28 -2.42 30.39
CA LEU A 399 -40.44 -1.74 30.95
C LEU A 399 -40.04 -1.10 32.29
N GLY A 400 -39.69 0.18 32.23
CA GLY A 400 -39.19 0.97 33.34
C GLY A 400 -37.72 1.34 33.19
N ALA A 401 -37.42 2.62 33.36
CA ALA A 401 -36.08 3.20 33.38
C ALA A 401 -35.74 3.76 34.78
N GLY A 402 -36.25 3.08 35.83
CA GLY A 402 -35.88 3.31 37.22
C GLY A 402 -34.53 2.67 37.59
N THR A 403 -34.34 2.37 38.88
CA THR A 403 -33.08 1.78 39.38
C THR A 403 -32.73 0.45 38.70
N LEU A 404 -33.70 -0.47 38.64
CA LEU A 404 -33.51 -1.77 37.99
C LEU A 404 -33.25 -1.62 36.49
N GLY A 405 -34.08 -0.82 35.80
CA GLY A 405 -33.94 -0.59 34.36
C GLY A 405 -32.57 -0.03 33.97
N CYS A 406 -32.05 0.93 34.74
CA CYS A 406 -30.72 1.49 34.53
C CYS A 406 -29.61 0.43 34.67
N GLN A 407 -29.65 -0.37 35.73
CA GLN A 407 -28.61 -1.40 35.96
C GLN A 407 -28.67 -2.53 34.95
N VAL A 408 -29.88 -3.00 34.62
CA VAL A 408 -30.09 -4.02 33.60
C VAL A 408 -29.59 -3.51 32.25
N ALA A 409 -29.92 -2.28 31.85
CA ALA A 409 -29.44 -1.72 30.58
C ALA A 409 -27.90 -1.69 30.48
N ARG A 410 -27.20 -1.26 31.54
CA ARG A 410 -25.73 -1.26 31.58
C ARG A 410 -25.16 -2.68 31.50
N MET A 411 -25.77 -3.63 32.20
CA MET A 411 -25.34 -5.03 32.19
C MET A 411 -25.55 -5.68 30.81
N LEU A 412 -26.70 -5.46 30.17
CA LEU A 412 -26.97 -5.96 28.82
C LEU A 412 -25.94 -5.41 27.82
N MET A 413 -25.63 -4.12 27.89
CA MET A 413 -24.60 -3.48 27.06
C MET A 413 -23.21 -4.10 27.29
N ALA A 414 -22.82 -4.32 28.55
CA ALA A 414 -21.55 -4.95 28.90
C ALA A 414 -21.42 -6.37 28.32
N TRP A 415 -22.53 -7.11 28.21
CA TRP A 415 -22.59 -8.46 27.63
C TRP A 415 -22.70 -8.51 26.10
N GLY A 416 -22.61 -7.37 25.41
CA GLY A 416 -22.62 -7.35 23.96
C GLY A 416 -23.98 -7.06 23.33
N ILE A 417 -25.04 -6.86 24.12
CA ILE A 417 -26.38 -6.58 23.59
C ILE A 417 -26.44 -5.11 23.14
N ARG A 418 -26.83 -4.88 21.89
CA ARG A 418 -26.80 -3.55 21.27
C ARG A 418 -28.19 -2.96 21.01
N LYS A 419 -29.25 -3.77 21.07
CA LYS A 419 -30.64 -3.36 20.74
C LYS A 419 -31.47 -3.31 22.02
N ILE A 420 -31.51 -2.16 22.67
CA ILE A 420 -32.23 -1.94 23.94
C ILE A 420 -33.31 -0.89 23.70
N THR A 421 -34.56 -1.20 24.06
CA THR A 421 -35.69 -0.26 24.00
C THR A 421 -36.17 0.00 25.42
N LEU A 422 -36.21 1.26 25.83
CA LEU A 422 -36.66 1.67 27.17
C LEU A 422 -38.04 2.32 27.09
N VAL A 423 -38.91 1.95 28.03
CA VAL A 423 -40.29 2.45 28.14
C VAL A 423 -40.48 2.97 29.57
N ASP A 424 -40.68 4.27 29.73
CA ASP A 424 -40.95 4.90 31.03
C ASP A 424 -41.76 6.19 30.83
N ASN A 425 -42.69 6.48 31.73
CA ASN A 425 -43.56 7.67 31.67
C ASN A 425 -43.14 8.77 32.67
N GLY A 426 -42.14 8.51 33.50
CA GLY A 426 -41.67 9.43 34.52
C GLY A 426 -40.66 10.44 34.01
N ARG A 427 -40.48 11.49 34.81
CA ARG A 427 -39.39 12.46 34.68
C ARG A 427 -38.27 12.15 35.67
N VAL A 428 -37.05 12.56 35.32
CA VAL A 428 -35.88 12.43 36.19
C VAL A 428 -35.97 13.46 37.31
N ALA A 429 -36.13 13.01 38.55
CA ALA A 429 -36.21 13.88 39.73
C ALA A 429 -34.85 14.01 40.43
N MET A 430 -34.66 15.08 41.24
CA MET A 430 -33.39 15.38 41.95
C MET A 430 -32.82 14.22 42.78
N SER A 431 -33.68 13.34 43.30
CA SER A 431 -33.25 12.18 44.09
C SER A 431 -32.87 10.95 43.24
N ASN A 432 -33.13 10.95 41.93
CA ASN A 432 -32.91 9.81 41.03
C ASN A 432 -31.43 9.50 40.77
N PRO A 433 -30.53 10.46 40.47
CA PRO A 433 -29.14 10.17 40.12
C PRO A 433 -28.39 9.30 41.13
N LEU A 434 -28.68 9.45 42.44
CA LEU A 434 -28.06 8.64 43.50
C LEU A 434 -28.45 7.15 43.46
N ARG A 435 -29.57 6.80 42.83
CA ARG A 435 -30.10 5.42 42.79
C ARG A 435 -30.32 4.88 41.38
N GLN A 436 -30.15 5.68 40.34
CA GLN A 436 -30.43 5.35 38.94
C GLN A 436 -29.19 5.68 38.11
N SER A 437 -28.38 4.65 37.83
CA SER A 437 -26.99 4.74 37.35
C SER A 437 -26.78 5.30 35.93
N LEU A 438 -27.84 5.79 35.29
CA LEU A 438 -27.77 6.43 33.98
C LEU A 438 -27.92 7.95 34.05
N TYR A 439 -28.55 8.50 35.08
CA TYR A 439 -28.89 9.93 35.12
C TYR A 439 -27.85 10.74 35.88
N GLU A 440 -27.67 11.99 35.45
CA GLU A 440 -26.85 12.99 36.12
C GLU A 440 -27.71 14.16 36.63
N LEU A 441 -27.11 15.05 37.44
CA LEU A 441 -27.80 16.23 37.96
C LEU A 441 -28.42 17.09 36.85
N ASN A 442 -27.75 17.20 35.70
CA ASN A 442 -28.22 17.98 34.57
C ASN A 442 -29.56 17.46 34.01
N ASP A 443 -29.82 16.15 34.11
CA ASP A 443 -31.08 15.56 33.63
C ASP A 443 -32.27 15.91 34.56
N CYS A 444 -32.00 16.43 35.77
CA CYS A 444 -33.03 16.84 36.74
C CYS A 444 -33.47 18.31 36.58
N LEU A 445 -32.70 19.12 35.88
CA LEU A 445 -32.94 20.56 35.77
C LEU A 445 -34.18 20.85 34.90
N ASN A 446 -34.72 22.07 34.99
CA ASN A 446 -35.85 22.53 34.17
C ASN A 446 -37.12 21.64 34.22
N GLY A 447 -37.39 21.05 35.40
CA GLY A 447 -38.54 20.16 35.58
C GLY A 447 -38.26 18.69 35.25
N GLY A 448 -37.02 18.34 34.91
CA GLY A 448 -36.54 16.99 34.69
C GLY A 448 -36.87 16.43 33.31
N ASP A 449 -35.87 15.83 32.69
CA ASP A 449 -36.02 15.16 31.40
C ASP A 449 -36.91 13.92 31.51
N MET A 450 -37.52 13.53 30.39
CA MET A 450 -38.26 12.27 30.31
C MET A 450 -37.30 11.10 30.47
N LYS A 451 -37.55 10.21 31.45
CA LYS A 451 -36.64 9.12 31.83
C LYS A 451 -36.23 8.24 30.66
N ALA A 452 -37.19 7.80 29.85
CA ALA A 452 -36.90 6.94 28.69
C ALA A 452 -35.91 7.62 27.71
N THR A 453 -36.14 8.90 27.40
CA THR A 453 -35.27 9.67 26.50
C THR A 453 -33.90 9.95 27.10
N ALA A 454 -33.85 10.39 28.37
CA ALA A 454 -32.62 10.63 29.10
C ALA A 454 -31.76 9.35 29.19
N ALA A 455 -32.37 8.21 29.55
CA ALA A 455 -31.67 6.93 29.64
C ALA A 455 -31.07 6.51 28.28
N VAL A 456 -31.83 6.67 27.19
CA VAL A 456 -31.34 6.38 25.83
C VAL A 456 -30.14 7.25 25.46
N ASN A 457 -30.20 8.56 25.75
CA ASN A 457 -29.11 9.49 25.47
C ASN A 457 -27.85 9.13 26.27
N ARG A 458 -28.02 8.81 27.55
CA ARG A 458 -26.91 8.44 28.44
C ARG A 458 -26.26 7.12 28.03
N LEU A 459 -27.04 6.13 27.59
CA LEU A 459 -26.48 4.89 27.02
C LEU A 459 -25.68 5.15 25.73
N LYS A 460 -26.13 6.06 24.86
CA LYS A 460 -25.37 6.47 23.66
C LYS A 460 -24.08 7.21 24.01
N CYS A 461 -24.07 8.02 25.06
CA CYS A 461 -22.85 8.66 25.56
C CYS A 461 -21.84 7.64 26.12
N ILE A 462 -22.31 6.57 26.77
CA ILE A 462 -21.44 5.51 27.27
C ILE A 462 -20.86 4.69 26.12
N PHE A 463 -21.68 4.29 25.16
CA PHE A 463 -21.25 3.49 24.02
C PHE A 463 -22.07 3.81 22.76
N PRO A 464 -21.52 4.58 21.81
CA PRO A 464 -22.28 5.12 20.66
C PRO A 464 -22.92 4.06 19.74
N ALA A 465 -22.38 2.84 19.73
CA ALA A 465 -22.89 1.76 18.88
C ALA A 465 -24.13 1.04 19.45
N VAL A 466 -24.68 1.48 20.59
CA VAL A 466 -25.98 1.01 21.06
C VAL A 466 -27.09 1.62 20.18
N VAL A 467 -27.79 0.76 19.44
CA VAL A 467 -28.94 1.14 18.61
C VAL A 467 -30.18 1.14 19.50
N ASN A 468 -30.55 2.33 19.97
CA ASN A 468 -31.78 2.55 20.72
C ASN A 468 -32.84 3.15 19.80
N SER A 469 -33.87 2.38 19.47
CA SER A 469 -35.15 2.89 18.97
C SER A 469 -35.94 3.49 20.14
N LEU A 470 -36.31 4.77 20.03
CA LEU A 470 -37.11 5.49 21.01
C LEU A 470 -38.58 5.09 20.92
N PHE A 471 -39.20 4.76 22.05
CA PHE A 471 -40.64 4.88 22.25
C PHE A 471 -40.88 5.72 23.52
N SER A 472 -41.16 7.01 23.34
CA SER A 472 -41.73 7.83 24.41
C SER A 472 -43.24 7.57 24.45
N ILE A 473 -43.78 7.31 25.64
CA ILE A 473 -45.16 6.83 25.90
C ILE A 473 -46.25 7.85 25.54
N PHE A 474 -45.93 9.00 24.95
CA PHE A 474 -46.97 9.99 24.59
C PHE A 474 -48.00 9.49 23.56
N LEU A 475 -47.75 8.38 22.87
CA LEU A 475 -48.69 7.74 21.92
C LEU A 475 -49.41 6.49 22.48
N TRP A 476 -49.08 6.03 23.69
CA TRP A 476 -49.68 4.81 24.27
C TRP A 476 -51.06 5.04 24.90
N SER A 477 -51.37 6.28 25.30
CA SER A 477 -52.70 6.62 25.86
C SER A 477 -53.82 6.57 24.82
N VAL A 478 -53.51 6.67 23.52
CA VAL A 478 -54.53 6.78 22.46
C VAL A 478 -54.83 5.45 21.77
N PHE A 479 -53.88 4.50 21.71
CA PHE A 479 -54.04 3.32 20.83
C PHE A 479 -53.95 1.94 21.50
N ILE A 480 -53.37 1.78 22.70
CA ILE A 480 -53.07 0.43 23.24
C ILE A 480 -53.67 0.15 24.63
N LEU A 481 -54.05 1.17 25.41
CA LEU A 481 -54.76 0.94 26.68
C LEU A 481 -56.01 0.02 26.54
N PRO A 482 -56.82 0.09 25.45
CA PRO A 482 -57.92 -0.85 25.28
C PRO A 482 -57.49 -2.32 25.00
N PHE A 483 -56.25 -2.54 24.56
CA PHE A 483 -55.74 -3.88 24.20
C PHE A 483 -55.02 -4.59 25.34
N LEU A 484 -54.49 -3.86 26.33
CA LEU A 484 -53.85 -4.44 27.51
C LEU A 484 -54.86 -4.90 28.57
N ASP A 485 -55.99 -4.19 28.71
CA ASP A 485 -57.09 -4.64 29.58
C ASP A 485 -57.70 -5.97 29.10
N LEU A 486 -57.65 -6.25 27.79
CA LEU A 486 -58.10 -7.52 27.22
C LEU A 486 -57.13 -8.69 27.47
N LEU A 487 -55.82 -8.40 27.65
CA LEU A 487 -54.77 -9.42 27.79
C LEU A 487 -54.49 -9.81 29.25
N ILE A 488 -54.90 -8.99 30.22
CA ILE A 488 -54.70 -9.26 31.65
C ILE A 488 -55.88 -10.06 32.26
N PHE A 489 -57.06 -10.07 31.63
CA PHE A 489 -58.26 -10.70 32.20
C PHE A 489 -58.70 -12.05 31.60
N THR A 490 -58.00 -12.59 30.60
CA THR A 490 -58.33 -13.91 30.06
C THR A 490 -57.16 -14.88 30.23
N GLU A 491 -57.37 -15.82 31.15
CA GLU A 491 -56.61 -17.04 31.41
C GLU A 491 -55.28 -16.94 32.17
N LEU A 492 -55.33 -17.22 33.47
CA LEU A 492 -54.34 -18.03 34.18
C LEU A 492 -54.95 -18.61 35.47
N PRO A 493 -55.17 -19.93 35.57
CA PRO A 493 -55.53 -20.54 36.84
C PRO A 493 -54.31 -20.54 37.76
N TYR A 494 -54.51 -20.04 38.98
CA TYR A 494 -53.58 -20.11 40.10
C TYR A 494 -53.01 -21.52 40.28
N ARG A 495 -51.72 -21.73 40.02
CA ARG A 495 -50.95 -22.82 40.64
C ARG A 495 -49.82 -22.23 41.48
N LYS A 496 -49.97 -22.37 42.80
CA LYS A 496 -48.93 -22.21 43.81
C LYS A 496 -47.72 -23.09 43.42
N LEU A 497 -46.54 -22.51 43.30
CA LEU A 497 -45.29 -23.25 43.41
C LEU A 497 -44.77 -23.11 44.85
N GLN A 498 -44.85 -24.21 45.59
CA GLN A 498 -44.12 -24.46 46.81
C GLN A 498 -42.65 -24.81 46.47
N VAL A 499 -41.72 -24.24 47.25
CA VAL A 499 -40.42 -24.79 47.67
C VAL A 499 -39.42 -25.21 46.57
N LEU A 500 -38.37 -24.39 46.39
CA LEU A 500 -36.99 -24.69 46.83
C LEU A 500 -36.17 -23.41 46.89
#